data_AF-A0A6V7Y8V5-F1
#
_entry.id   AF-A0A6V7Y8V5-F1
#
_cell.length_a   1.000
_cell.length_b   1.000
_cell.length_c   1.000
_cell.angle_alpha   90.00
_cell.angle_beta   90.00
_cell.angle_gamma   90.00
#
_symmetry.space_group_name_H-M   'P 1'
#
loop_
_entity.id
_entity.type
_entity.pdbx_description
1 polymer ?
#
loop_
_entity_poly.entity_id
_entity_poly.type
_entity_poly.pdbx_seq_one_letter_code
_entity_poly.pdbx_strand_id
1 'polypeptide(L)'
;MVRYVQLDIMKIVLLRELRQINGCGNCTSSACKTCTGHRCNEGNNFPYYCFDSDGQSLLECPNPDCYIDKDFNAGCGTCDENKINISCVDCRDYKCNSRNKTEQTIFCYEREESGEEKKGRRQCDKKMCYISVDLLKGQLFPLSKILSKELGRSEEIAFKEFTKQGCGNCPHNSITCRTCHSKDCNSQQFFKERHFCWTSENSTEQCSVSEHKRICYYAVINDNIGIKKKEISTVYYWFSRQSLFKFGRSFFTIIRLPCIVP
;
A
#
# COMPACT_ATOMS: atom_id res chain seq x y z
N MET A 1 -47.10 -26.24 -2.15
CA MET A 1 -47.17 -24.93 -1.46
C MET A 1 -46.34 -25.01 -0.18
N VAL A 2 -45.02 -24.76 -0.24
CA VAL A 2 -44.14 -24.31 0.87
C VAL A 2 -42.89 -23.72 0.18
N ARG A 3 -42.86 -22.41 -0.08
CA ARG A 3 -42.12 -21.34 0.61
C ARG A 3 -40.58 -21.50 0.64
N TYR A 4 -39.94 -20.59 -0.11
CA TYR A 4 -38.59 -20.06 0.07
C TYR A 4 -38.23 -19.82 1.55
N VAL A 5 -37.04 -20.28 1.97
CA VAL A 5 -36.14 -19.52 2.83
C VAL A 5 -34.71 -19.74 2.35
N GLN A 6 -34.26 -18.79 1.54
CA GLN A 6 -32.86 -18.50 1.29
C GLN A 6 -32.44 -17.52 2.37
N LEU A 7 -31.47 -17.85 3.23
CA LEU A 7 -30.60 -16.91 3.96
C LEU A 7 -29.54 -17.68 4.80
N ASP A 8 -28.28 -17.37 4.51
CA ASP A 8 -27.12 -17.40 5.42
C ASP A 8 -26.40 -18.72 5.79
N ILE A 9 -26.00 -19.52 4.79
CA ILE A 9 -24.93 -20.52 4.97
C ILE A 9 -23.52 -19.94 4.62
N MET A 10 -23.44 -18.72 4.07
CA MET A 10 -22.16 -18.05 3.75
C MET A 10 -21.64 -17.09 4.85
N LYS A 11 -21.65 -17.54 6.10
CA LYS A 11 -20.82 -16.95 7.17
C LYS A 11 -19.97 -17.98 7.91
N ILE A 12 -19.67 -19.11 7.24
CA ILE A 12 -18.66 -20.09 7.67
C ILE A 12 -17.32 -19.70 7.05
N VAL A 13 -16.77 -18.56 7.48
CA VAL A 13 -15.38 -18.21 7.24
C VAL A 13 -14.85 -17.58 8.54
N LEU A 14 -13.91 -18.30 9.18
CA LEU A 14 -12.98 -17.80 10.20
C LEU A 14 -13.54 -17.44 11.60
N LEU A 15 -14.11 -18.43 12.29
CA LEU A 15 -13.92 -18.56 13.73
C LEU A 15 -13.36 -19.96 13.97
N ARG A 16 -12.05 -20.08 14.16
CA ARG A 16 -11.49 -21.26 14.85
C ARG A 16 -12.02 -21.15 16.28
N GLU A 17 -13.16 -21.78 16.52
CA GLU A 17 -13.69 -21.95 17.86
C GLU A 17 -12.58 -22.58 18.71
N LEU A 18 -12.10 -21.84 19.70
CA LEU A 18 -11.54 -22.45 20.89
C LEU A 18 -12.63 -23.39 21.42
N ARG A 19 -12.54 -24.69 21.11
CA ARG A 19 -13.45 -25.66 21.68
C ARG A 19 -13.26 -25.60 23.18
N GLN A 20 -14.25 -25.04 23.87
CA GLN A 20 -14.31 -25.07 25.31
C GLN A 20 -14.52 -26.54 25.72
N ILE A 21 -13.45 -27.19 26.17
CA ILE A 21 -13.51 -28.56 26.66
C ILE A 21 -13.76 -28.48 28.16
N ASN A 22 -15.02 -28.69 28.54
CA ASN A 22 -15.44 -28.80 29.94
C ASN A 22 -15.35 -30.26 30.38
N GLY A 23 -14.83 -30.51 31.58
CA GLY A 23 -14.71 -31.86 32.11
C GLY A 23 -14.24 -31.89 33.56
N CYS A 24 -14.18 -33.09 34.13
CA CYS A 24 -13.63 -33.33 35.46
C CYS A 24 -12.24 -33.96 35.35
N GLY A 25 -11.31 -33.56 36.21
CA GLY A 25 -9.96 -34.12 36.26
C GLY A 25 -8.89 -33.06 36.44
N ASN A 26 -7.63 -33.50 36.40
CA ASN A 26 -6.48 -32.61 36.49
C ASN A 26 -6.18 -31.97 35.14
N CYS A 27 -5.85 -30.67 35.16
CA CYS A 27 -5.41 -29.94 33.99
C CYS A 27 -4.05 -30.45 33.49
N THR A 28 -3.98 -30.83 32.22
CA THR A 28 -2.74 -31.30 31.58
C THR A 28 -2.13 -30.28 30.62
N SER A 29 -2.86 -29.23 30.26
CA SER A 29 -2.38 -28.14 29.40
C SER A 29 -2.21 -26.84 30.16
N SER A 30 -1.28 -26.00 29.73
CA SER A 30 -1.03 -24.66 30.31
C SER A 30 -2.23 -23.71 30.26
N ALA A 31 -3.16 -23.90 29.33
CA ALA A 31 -4.39 -23.09 29.22
C ALA A 31 -5.59 -23.66 30.00
N CYS A 32 -5.41 -24.78 30.73
CA CYS A 32 -6.47 -25.39 31.52
C CYS A 32 -6.45 -24.84 32.94
N LYS A 33 -7.64 -24.50 33.47
CA LYS A 33 -7.81 -24.03 34.84
C LYS A 33 -8.60 -25.04 35.66
N THR A 34 -8.05 -25.39 36.82
CA THR A 34 -8.76 -26.16 37.84
C THR A 34 -9.62 -25.21 38.66
N CYS A 35 -10.85 -25.61 38.94
CA CYS A 35 -11.76 -24.89 39.82
C CYS A 35 -12.51 -25.89 40.71
N THR A 36 -12.82 -25.50 41.94
CA THR A 36 -13.40 -26.39 42.97
C THR A 36 -14.84 -26.07 43.32
N GLY A 37 -15.36 -24.93 42.84
CA GLY A 37 -16.76 -24.54 43.04
C GLY A 37 -17.72 -25.38 42.19
N HIS A 38 -18.98 -25.51 42.63
CA HIS A 38 -20.01 -26.12 41.80
C HIS A 38 -20.22 -25.31 40.52
N ARG A 39 -20.18 -25.99 39.36
CA ARG A 39 -20.37 -25.38 38.02
C ARG A 39 -19.39 -24.24 37.71
N CYS A 40 -18.19 -24.27 38.27
CA CYS A 40 -17.17 -23.26 38.04
C CYS A 40 -16.59 -23.24 36.61
N ASN A 41 -16.97 -24.20 35.76
CA ASN A 41 -16.58 -24.35 34.35
C ASN A 41 -17.56 -23.67 33.37
N GLU A 42 -18.36 -22.71 33.83
CA GLU A 42 -19.45 -22.04 33.09
C GLU A 42 -19.02 -20.98 32.04
N GLY A 43 -17.89 -21.13 31.35
CA GLY A 43 -17.70 -20.38 30.08
C GLY A 43 -17.26 -18.92 30.17
N ASN A 44 -17.57 -18.21 31.24
CA ASN A 44 -17.62 -16.74 31.20
C ASN A 44 -16.32 -16.03 31.61
N ASN A 45 -15.29 -16.77 32.05
CA ASN A 45 -14.02 -16.21 32.56
C ASN A 45 -12.79 -16.87 31.91
N PHE A 46 -12.82 -17.18 30.61
CA PHE A 46 -11.60 -17.67 29.96
C PHE A 46 -10.64 -16.51 29.68
N PRO A 47 -9.42 -16.54 30.22
CA PRO A 47 -8.41 -15.55 29.89
C PRO A 47 -8.02 -15.69 28.41
N TYR A 48 -7.63 -14.58 27.81
CA TYR A 48 -6.99 -14.59 26.50
C TYR A 48 -5.54 -15.04 26.64
N TYR A 49 -4.97 -15.60 25.58
CA TYR A 49 -3.60 -16.09 25.61
C TYR A 49 -2.77 -15.53 24.47
N CYS A 50 -1.66 -14.89 24.82
CA CYS A 50 -0.61 -14.47 23.89
C CYS A 50 0.66 -15.28 24.15
N PHE A 51 1.57 -15.33 23.18
CA PHE A 51 2.93 -15.81 23.42
C PHE A 51 3.72 -14.79 24.23
N ASP A 52 4.57 -15.29 25.14
CA ASP A 52 5.64 -14.52 25.77
C ASP A 52 6.82 -14.31 24.79
N SER A 53 7.78 -13.49 25.18
CA SER A 53 8.98 -13.15 24.40
C SER A 53 9.90 -14.36 24.14
N ASP A 54 9.80 -15.42 24.95
CA ASP A 54 10.47 -16.70 24.67
C ASP A 54 9.90 -17.45 23.45
N GLY A 55 8.73 -17.00 22.94
CA GLY A 55 8.02 -17.54 21.79
C GLY A 55 7.38 -18.92 22.01
N GLN A 56 7.38 -19.43 23.24
CA GLN A 56 6.89 -20.78 23.60
C GLN A 56 5.89 -20.73 24.76
N SER A 57 6.22 -19.97 25.80
CA SER A 57 5.39 -19.78 26.98
C SER A 57 4.16 -18.93 26.65
N LEU A 58 3.10 -19.14 27.45
CA LEU A 58 1.83 -18.46 27.28
C LEU A 58 1.60 -17.47 28.40
N LEU A 59 1.19 -16.26 28.03
CA LEU A 59 0.77 -15.22 28.94
C LEU A 59 -0.75 -15.16 28.96
N GLU A 60 -1.33 -15.15 30.16
CA GLU A 60 -2.74 -14.87 30.37
C GLU A 60 -2.98 -13.36 30.32
N CYS A 61 -3.90 -12.95 29.45
CA CYS A 61 -4.16 -11.57 29.13
C CYS A 61 -5.61 -11.18 29.49
N PRO A 62 -5.82 -9.95 30.00
CA PRO A 62 -7.15 -9.45 30.32
C PRO A 62 -8.00 -9.14 29.08
N ASN A 63 -7.37 -8.98 27.91
CA ASN A 63 -7.99 -8.67 26.64
C ASN A 63 -7.36 -9.53 25.51
N PRO A 64 -8.02 -9.65 24.33
CA PRO A 64 -7.52 -10.48 23.24
C PRO A 64 -6.35 -9.85 22.45
N ASP A 65 -5.94 -8.64 22.81
CA ASP A 65 -4.88 -7.92 22.08
C ASP A 65 -3.53 -8.55 22.44
N CYS A 66 -2.78 -8.92 21.42
CA CYS A 66 -1.40 -9.37 21.53
C CYS A 66 -0.51 -8.54 20.62
N TYR A 67 0.77 -8.41 20.99
CA TYR A 67 1.77 -7.79 20.13
C TYR A 67 3.01 -8.67 19.98
N ILE A 68 3.74 -8.43 18.89
CA ILE A 68 5.12 -8.90 18.69
C ILE A 68 5.90 -7.89 17.86
N ASP A 69 7.10 -7.55 18.33
CA ASP A 69 8.03 -6.69 17.61
C ASP A 69 9.11 -7.47 16.86
N LYS A 70 9.89 -6.76 16.03
CA LYS A 70 10.99 -7.35 15.25
C LYS A 70 12.14 -7.91 16.09
N ASP A 71 12.26 -7.49 17.35
CA ASP A 71 13.25 -8.02 18.29
C ASP A 71 12.69 -9.23 19.07
N PHE A 72 11.49 -9.69 18.70
CA PHE A 72 10.76 -10.79 19.32
C PHE A 72 10.30 -10.51 20.75
N ASN A 73 10.23 -9.24 21.17
CA ASN A 73 9.48 -8.90 22.37
C ASN A 73 8.00 -9.09 22.05
N ALA A 74 7.31 -9.85 22.89
CA ALA A 74 5.94 -10.26 22.66
C ALA A 74 5.17 -10.31 23.99
N GLY A 75 3.86 -10.07 23.92
CA GLY A 75 2.99 -10.22 25.08
C GLY A 75 1.58 -9.71 24.87
N CYS A 76 0.90 -9.43 25.98
CA CYS A 76 -0.45 -8.88 26.01
C CYS A 76 -0.46 -7.39 25.63
N GLY A 77 -1.57 -6.94 25.04
CA GLY A 77 -1.80 -5.56 24.64
C GLY A 77 -1.38 -5.27 23.20
N THR A 78 -1.20 -3.99 22.91
CA THR A 78 -0.79 -3.47 21.60
C THR A 78 0.65 -2.96 21.64
N CYS A 79 1.29 -2.81 20.49
CA CYS A 79 2.63 -2.25 20.43
C CYS A 79 2.64 -0.83 21.00
N ASP A 80 3.70 -0.52 21.74
CA ASP A 80 3.93 0.78 22.35
C ASP A 80 4.28 1.82 21.28
N GLU A 81 3.48 2.89 21.21
CA GLU A 81 3.70 4.02 20.30
C GLU A 81 4.98 4.80 20.63
N ASN A 82 5.47 4.70 21.87
CA ASN A 82 6.69 5.39 22.33
C ASN A 82 7.97 4.61 21.98
N LYS A 83 7.88 3.33 21.60
CA LYS A 83 9.01 2.55 21.06
C LYS A 83 9.13 2.77 19.55
N ILE A 84 9.51 3.99 19.21
CA ILE A 84 9.44 4.57 17.87
C ILE A 84 10.38 3.89 16.84
N ASN A 85 11.36 3.09 17.26
CA ASN A 85 12.42 2.60 16.36
C ASN A 85 12.28 1.13 15.91
N ILE A 86 11.27 0.40 16.38
CA ILE A 86 11.13 -1.04 16.10
C ILE A 86 9.78 -1.29 15.43
N SER A 87 9.78 -2.04 14.32
CA SER A 87 8.51 -2.44 13.70
C SER A 87 7.79 -3.46 14.57
N CYS A 88 6.48 -3.31 14.71
CA CYS A 88 5.67 -4.15 15.56
C CYS A 88 4.29 -4.45 14.94
N VAL A 89 3.74 -5.59 15.32
CA VAL A 89 2.50 -6.15 14.80
C VAL A 89 1.53 -6.35 15.95
N ASP A 90 0.34 -5.77 15.80
CA ASP A 90 -0.80 -6.01 16.66
C ASP A 90 -1.67 -7.14 16.09
N CYS A 91 -2.17 -8.02 16.93
CA CYS A 91 -3.12 -9.05 16.52
C CYS A 91 -4.14 -9.37 17.61
N ARG A 92 -5.26 -9.95 17.19
CA ARG A 92 -6.39 -10.31 18.05
C ARG A 92 -6.81 -11.74 17.80
N ASP A 93 -6.17 -12.68 18.47
CA ASP A 93 -6.58 -14.09 18.50
C ASP A 93 -5.73 -14.86 19.51
N TYR A 94 -6.13 -16.09 19.80
CA TYR A 94 -5.34 -17.05 20.58
C TYR A 94 -3.95 -17.25 19.95
N LYS A 95 -2.90 -16.89 20.70
CA LYS A 95 -1.49 -17.09 20.31
C LYS A 95 -1.15 -16.47 18.94
N CYS A 96 -1.78 -15.35 18.60
CA CYS A 96 -1.66 -14.77 17.27
C CYS A 96 -0.29 -14.10 17.01
N ASN A 97 0.45 -13.79 18.08
CA ASN A 97 1.72 -13.06 18.07
C ASN A 97 2.93 -14.00 17.98
N SER A 98 2.85 -15.03 17.13
CA SER A 98 3.95 -15.97 16.88
C SER A 98 5.13 -15.27 16.18
N ARG A 99 6.36 -15.80 16.36
CA ARG A 99 7.58 -15.20 15.79
C ARG A 99 7.55 -15.00 14.27
N ASN A 100 6.90 -15.89 13.52
CA ASN A 100 6.75 -15.76 12.06
C ASN A 100 5.80 -14.64 11.63
N LYS A 101 5.04 -14.04 12.57
CA LYS A 101 4.03 -13.03 12.27
C LYS A 101 4.67 -11.76 11.66
N THR A 102 5.83 -11.34 12.16
CA THR A 102 6.55 -10.15 11.66
C THR A 102 7.14 -10.34 10.26
N GLU A 103 7.40 -11.59 9.86
CA GLU A 103 7.88 -11.94 8.53
C GLU A 103 6.75 -11.95 7.49
N GLN A 104 5.58 -12.48 7.88
CA GLN A 104 4.39 -12.56 7.03
C GLN A 104 3.65 -11.23 6.90
N THR A 105 3.94 -10.28 7.78
CA THR A 105 3.28 -8.98 7.81
C THR A 105 3.91 -8.01 6.82
N ILE A 106 3.06 -7.31 6.06
CA ILE A 106 3.48 -6.26 5.15
C ILE A 106 3.74 -5.00 5.95
N PHE A 107 4.96 -4.50 5.85
CA PHE A 107 5.35 -3.15 6.26
C PHE A 107 5.60 -2.34 4.99
N CYS A 108 5.23 -1.07 5.00
CA CYS A 108 5.45 -0.15 3.91
C CYS A 108 6.50 0.87 4.30
N TYR A 109 7.27 1.39 3.36
CA TYR A 109 7.96 2.65 3.60
C TYR A 109 6.93 3.76 3.89
N GLU A 110 7.25 4.64 4.82
CA GLU A 110 6.46 5.77 5.24
C GLU A 110 7.27 7.05 5.01
N ARG A 111 6.63 8.04 4.40
CA ARG A 111 7.24 9.34 4.13
C ARG A 111 6.16 10.37 3.89
N GLU A 112 6.29 11.51 4.56
CA GLU A 112 5.55 12.73 4.24
C GLU A 112 6.36 13.64 3.30
N GLU A 113 5.69 14.63 2.70
CA GLU A 113 6.36 15.66 1.88
C GLU A 113 7.52 16.29 2.63
N SER A 114 8.65 16.50 1.95
CA SER A 114 9.94 16.97 2.50
C SER A 114 10.56 16.11 3.61
N GLY A 115 9.94 14.99 3.97
CA GLY A 115 10.45 14.05 4.97
C GLY A 115 11.51 13.10 4.41
N GLU A 116 12.10 12.30 5.29
CA GLU A 116 12.96 11.18 4.92
C GLU A 116 12.16 9.89 4.78
N GLU A 117 12.57 9.02 3.85
CA GLU A 117 12.02 7.67 3.72
C GLU A 117 12.39 6.85 4.96
N LYS A 118 11.38 6.27 5.62
CA LYS A 118 11.57 5.41 6.80
C LYS A 118 10.80 4.12 6.62
N LYS A 119 11.34 3.01 7.14
CA LYS A 119 10.58 1.75 7.19
C LYS A 119 9.38 1.90 8.11
N GLY A 120 8.24 1.39 7.67
CA GLY A 120 7.01 1.40 8.43
C GLY A 120 7.15 0.65 9.75
N ARG A 121 6.58 1.24 10.78
CA ARG A 121 6.66 0.71 12.15
C ARG A 121 5.46 -0.15 12.48
N ARG A 122 4.33 0.09 11.83
CA ARG A 122 3.09 -0.65 12.01
C ARG A 122 2.82 -1.56 10.82
N GLN A 123 2.08 -2.62 11.09
CA GLN A 123 1.55 -3.48 10.05
C GLN A 123 0.66 -2.68 9.08
N CYS A 124 0.73 -2.99 7.79
CA CYS A 124 -0.18 -2.46 6.82
C CYS A 124 -1.42 -3.35 6.67
N ASP A 125 -2.50 -3.00 7.36
CA ASP A 125 -3.77 -3.76 7.35
C ASP A 125 -4.38 -3.89 5.94
N LYS A 126 -4.10 -2.92 5.07
CA LYS A 126 -4.56 -2.94 3.67
C LYS A 126 -3.77 -3.91 2.79
N LYS A 127 -2.67 -4.48 3.28
CA LYS A 127 -1.80 -5.43 2.55
C LYS A 127 -1.31 -4.90 1.19
N MET A 128 -1.14 -3.59 1.10
CA MET A 128 -0.72 -2.88 -0.10
C MET A 128 -0.03 -1.59 0.33
N CYS A 129 1.08 -1.26 -0.31
CA CYS A 129 1.82 -0.04 -0.08
C CYS A 129 1.72 0.88 -1.30
N TYR A 130 1.83 2.18 -1.11
CA TYR A 130 1.88 3.15 -2.20
C TYR A 130 3.13 4.03 -2.13
N ILE A 131 3.55 4.53 -3.29
CA ILE A 131 4.46 5.65 -3.43
C ILE A 131 3.90 6.61 -4.48
N SER A 132 3.79 7.88 -4.12
CA SER A 132 3.37 8.97 -5.00
C SER A 132 4.40 10.06 -5.03
N VAL A 133 4.69 10.61 -6.21
CA VAL A 133 5.67 11.68 -6.40
C VAL A 133 5.04 12.77 -7.24
N ASP A 134 4.89 14.00 -6.72
CA ASP A 134 4.31 15.10 -7.51
C ASP A 134 5.38 15.74 -8.41
N LEU A 135 5.49 15.21 -9.64
CA LEU A 135 6.45 15.68 -10.65
C LEU A 135 6.12 17.11 -11.14
N LEU A 136 4.86 17.54 -11.07
CA LEU A 136 4.46 18.89 -11.49
C LEU A 136 4.91 19.93 -10.48
N LYS A 137 4.70 19.68 -9.18
CA LYS A 137 5.22 20.55 -8.12
C LYS A 137 6.74 20.65 -8.18
N GLY A 138 7.45 19.55 -8.47
CA GLY A 138 8.91 19.57 -8.65
C GLY A 138 9.38 20.46 -9.80
N GLN A 139 8.59 20.58 -10.87
CA GLN A 139 8.86 21.48 -11.99
C GLN A 139 8.52 22.95 -11.68
N LEU A 140 7.51 23.19 -10.85
CA LEU A 140 6.98 24.53 -10.53
C LEU A 140 7.62 25.16 -9.28
N PHE A 141 8.36 24.40 -8.47
CA PHE A 141 9.04 24.91 -7.27
C PHE A 141 10.10 25.96 -7.65
N PRO A 142 10.22 27.06 -6.89
CA PRO A 142 10.41 28.38 -7.48
C PRO A 142 11.74 28.52 -8.22
N LEU A 143 11.58 29.03 -9.44
CA LEU A 143 12.48 29.81 -10.28
C LEU A 143 13.22 30.98 -9.57
N SER A 144 13.21 31.08 -8.23
CA SER A 144 13.92 32.15 -7.49
C SER A 144 15.41 31.88 -7.30
N LYS A 145 15.90 30.67 -7.62
CA LYS A 145 17.34 30.39 -7.74
C LYS A 145 17.66 29.59 -9.00
N ILE A 146 18.14 30.33 -9.99
CA ILE A 146 19.08 29.95 -11.04
C ILE A 146 18.45 29.56 -12.39
N LEU A 147 18.62 30.51 -13.31
CA LEU A 147 18.62 30.34 -14.76
C LEU A 147 19.44 29.11 -15.19
N SER A 148 18.88 28.34 -16.13
CA SER A 148 19.60 27.55 -17.15
C SER A 148 20.63 26.52 -16.69
N LYS A 149 20.17 25.33 -16.28
CA LYS A 149 20.68 24.00 -16.72
C LYS A 149 19.99 22.88 -15.94
N GLU A 150 19.76 21.77 -16.63
CA GLU A 150 19.46 20.43 -16.11
C GLU A 150 18.00 20.06 -15.78
N LEU A 151 17.40 19.33 -16.73
CA LEU A 151 16.16 18.56 -16.59
C LEU A 151 16.18 17.63 -15.34
N GLY A 152 17.37 17.15 -14.95
CA GLY A 152 17.57 16.28 -13.78
C GLY A 152 17.28 16.94 -12.43
N ARG A 153 17.36 18.28 -12.35
CA ARG A 153 17.15 19.02 -11.10
C ARG A 153 15.69 19.03 -10.64
N SER A 154 14.75 18.98 -11.59
CA SER A 154 13.31 19.00 -11.29
C SER A 154 12.80 17.67 -10.72
N GLU A 155 13.30 16.54 -11.24
CA GLU A 155 12.95 15.20 -10.77
C GLU A 155 13.55 14.95 -9.37
N GLU A 156 14.78 15.40 -9.13
CA GLU A 156 15.41 15.34 -7.80
C GLU A 156 14.62 16.11 -6.76
N ILE A 157 14.19 17.35 -7.07
CA ILE A 157 13.33 18.15 -6.19
C ILE A 157 12.01 17.42 -5.93
N ALA A 158 11.36 16.85 -6.95
CA ALA A 158 10.12 16.09 -6.77
C ALA A 158 10.31 14.91 -5.82
N PHE A 159 11.40 14.16 -5.98
CA PHE A 159 11.71 13.04 -5.11
C PHE A 159 12.09 13.46 -3.68
N LYS A 160 12.65 14.66 -3.50
CA LYS A 160 13.07 15.14 -2.19
C LYS A 160 11.92 15.81 -1.42
N GLU A 161 11.16 16.65 -2.09
CA GLU A 161 10.18 17.54 -1.46
C GLU A 161 8.75 17.03 -1.64
N PHE A 162 8.45 16.32 -2.73
CA PHE A 162 7.06 15.98 -3.11
C PHE A 162 6.77 14.48 -3.23
N THR A 163 7.51 13.67 -2.47
CA THR A 163 7.25 12.24 -2.35
C THR A 163 6.43 11.94 -1.11
N LYS A 164 5.39 11.10 -1.26
CA LYS A 164 4.68 10.47 -0.16
C LYS A 164 4.70 8.96 -0.32
N GLN A 165 4.85 8.26 0.79
CA GLN A 165 4.85 6.81 0.88
C GLN A 165 4.00 6.38 2.07
N GLY A 166 3.28 5.28 1.92
CA GLY A 166 2.52 4.74 3.05
C GLY A 166 1.79 3.45 2.76
N CYS A 167 1.00 3.04 3.74
CA CYS A 167 0.08 1.90 3.65
C CYS A 167 -1.21 2.30 2.95
N GLY A 168 -1.67 1.46 2.03
CA GLY A 168 -2.96 1.58 1.34
C GLY A 168 -2.83 1.88 -0.14
N ASN A 169 -3.92 2.42 -0.68
CA ASN A 169 -4.03 2.80 -2.08
C ASN A 169 -3.39 4.17 -2.34
N CYS A 170 -3.16 4.46 -3.61
CA CYS A 170 -2.79 5.80 -4.06
C CYS A 170 -3.81 6.85 -3.59
N PRO A 171 -3.36 8.00 -3.06
CA PRO A 171 -4.22 9.13 -2.75
C PRO A 171 -4.98 9.61 -4.00
N HIS A 172 -6.26 9.98 -3.88
CA HIS A 172 -7.11 10.39 -5.02
C HIS A 172 -6.52 11.54 -5.86
N ASN A 173 -5.76 12.44 -5.26
CA ASN A 173 -5.17 13.60 -5.93
C ASN A 173 -3.74 13.35 -6.43
N SER A 174 -3.24 12.11 -6.30
CA SER A 174 -1.89 11.76 -6.75
C SER A 174 -1.90 11.38 -8.23
N ILE A 175 -1.35 12.24 -9.08
CA ILE A 175 -1.35 12.04 -10.53
C ILE A 175 -0.34 10.96 -10.95
N THR A 176 0.73 10.83 -10.17
CA THR A 176 1.85 9.90 -10.41
C THR A 176 2.06 9.09 -9.15
N CYS A 177 1.41 7.92 -9.11
CA CYS A 177 1.45 7.01 -7.97
C CYS A 177 1.46 5.56 -8.40
N ARG A 178 2.11 4.72 -7.59
CA ARG A 178 2.21 3.27 -7.77
C ARG A 178 1.86 2.54 -6.50
N THR A 179 1.30 1.36 -6.64
CA THR A 179 1.05 0.44 -5.54
C THR A 179 1.82 -0.87 -5.72
N CYS A 180 2.08 -1.55 -4.60
CA CYS A 180 2.73 -2.85 -4.55
C CYS A 180 2.27 -3.64 -3.33
N HIS A 181 2.53 -4.96 -3.32
CA HIS A 181 1.93 -5.91 -2.36
C HIS A 181 2.94 -6.67 -1.50
N SER A 182 4.24 -6.39 -1.65
CA SER A 182 5.28 -7.05 -0.86
C SER A 182 5.78 -6.15 0.27
N LYS A 183 6.55 -6.72 1.20
CA LYS A 183 7.17 -6.00 2.30
C LYS A 183 8.18 -4.98 1.78
N ASP A 184 8.16 -3.78 2.35
CA ASP A 184 9.08 -2.67 2.04
C ASP A 184 9.18 -2.41 0.51
N CYS A 185 8.07 -2.53 -0.22
CA CYS A 185 8.08 -2.58 -1.69
C CYS A 185 7.99 -1.21 -2.38
N ASN A 186 7.47 -0.21 -1.68
CA ASN A 186 7.13 1.11 -2.22
C ASN A 186 8.32 2.08 -2.17
N SER A 187 9.53 1.62 -2.48
CA SER A 187 10.74 2.44 -2.45
C SER A 187 10.80 3.45 -3.60
N GLN A 188 11.69 4.44 -3.48
CA GLN A 188 11.99 5.35 -4.59
C GLN A 188 12.49 4.61 -5.85
N GLN A 189 13.30 3.56 -5.68
CA GLN A 189 13.79 2.75 -6.79
C GLN A 189 12.63 2.05 -7.50
N PHE A 190 11.70 1.45 -6.74
CA PHE A 190 10.49 0.87 -7.30
C PHE A 190 9.80 1.91 -8.18
N PHE A 191 9.53 3.12 -7.69
CA PHE A 191 8.88 4.17 -8.50
C PHE A 191 9.58 4.43 -9.84
N LYS A 192 10.92 4.54 -9.85
CA LYS A 192 11.76 4.85 -11.03
C LYS A 192 11.76 3.78 -12.13
N GLU A 193 11.28 2.57 -11.85
CA GLU A 193 11.15 1.49 -12.84
C GLU A 193 10.04 1.76 -13.88
N ARG A 194 9.11 2.68 -13.56
CA ARG A 194 8.06 3.10 -14.49
C ARG A 194 8.23 4.55 -14.89
N HIS A 195 7.85 4.83 -16.12
CA HIS A 195 7.68 6.16 -16.64
C HIS A 195 6.19 6.49 -16.72
N PHE A 196 5.82 7.76 -16.55
CA PHE A 196 4.43 8.20 -16.56
C PHE A 196 4.19 9.09 -17.76
N CYS A 197 3.23 8.71 -18.60
CA CYS A 197 2.82 9.47 -19.78
C CYS A 197 1.43 10.06 -19.58
N TRP A 198 1.25 11.32 -19.95
CA TRP A 198 -0.05 11.98 -19.87
C TRP A 198 -1.02 11.40 -20.90
N THR A 199 -2.20 10.99 -20.46
CA THR A 199 -3.32 10.61 -21.34
C THR A 199 -4.39 11.69 -21.41
N SER A 200 -4.53 12.49 -20.36
CA SER A 200 -5.30 13.75 -20.36
C SER A 200 -4.59 14.81 -19.52
N GLU A 201 -5.19 15.99 -19.32
CA GLU A 201 -4.61 17.03 -18.45
C GLU A 201 -4.44 16.57 -16.99
N ASN A 202 -5.31 15.65 -16.54
CA ASN A 202 -5.38 15.25 -15.13
C ASN A 202 -5.16 13.73 -14.93
N SER A 203 -4.71 13.02 -15.97
CA SER A 203 -4.48 11.57 -15.88
C SER A 203 -3.23 11.13 -16.60
N THR A 204 -2.58 10.12 -16.03
CA THR A 204 -1.37 9.50 -16.58
C THR A 204 -1.53 8.00 -16.69
N GLU A 205 -0.75 7.41 -17.58
CA GLU A 205 -0.52 5.98 -17.68
C GLU A 205 0.93 5.64 -17.32
N GLN A 206 1.13 4.41 -16.85
CA GLN A 206 2.42 3.90 -16.39
C GLN A 206 3.02 2.92 -17.39
N CYS A 207 4.30 3.10 -17.69
CA CYS A 207 4.98 2.34 -18.73
C CYS A 207 6.32 1.82 -18.23
N SER A 208 6.69 0.60 -18.63
CA SER A 208 7.98 0.04 -18.25
C SER A 208 9.12 0.86 -18.85
N VAL A 209 10.06 1.29 -18.00
CA VAL A 209 11.27 1.98 -18.48
C VAL A 209 12.12 1.05 -19.35
N SER A 210 12.20 -0.24 -19.00
CA SER A 210 13.00 -1.22 -19.75
C SER A 210 12.46 -1.46 -21.16
N GLU A 211 11.14 -1.41 -21.35
CA GLU A 211 10.49 -1.71 -22.64
C GLU A 211 10.33 -0.44 -23.49
N HIS A 212 9.91 0.66 -22.88
CA HIS A 212 9.53 1.88 -23.61
C HIS A 212 10.58 3.00 -23.56
N LYS A 213 11.74 2.77 -22.90
CA LYS A 213 12.87 3.72 -22.85
C LYS A 213 12.49 5.16 -22.46
N ARG A 214 11.47 5.31 -21.60
CA ARG A 214 10.89 6.60 -21.16
C ARG A 214 10.32 7.46 -22.30
N ILE A 215 9.72 6.84 -23.32
CA ILE A 215 9.13 7.55 -24.46
C ILE A 215 7.60 7.65 -24.28
N CYS A 216 7.06 8.87 -24.46
CA CYS A 216 5.63 9.13 -24.56
C CYS A 216 5.26 9.64 -25.96
N TYR A 217 4.04 9.35 -26.40
CA TYR A 217 3.54 9.68 -27.73
C TYR A 217 2.27 10.52 -27.68
N TYR A 218 2.08 11.36 -28.70
CA TYR A 218 0.81 11.99 -29.00
C TYR A 218 0.63 12.08 -30.51
N ALA A 219 -0.61 12.08 -30.95
CA ALA A 219 -1.00 12.28 -32.33
C ALA A 219 -1.88 13.53 -32.43
N VAL A 220 -1.73 14.27 -33.52
CA VAL A 220 -2.63 15.38 -33.85
C VAL A 220 -3.47 14.94 -35.02
N ILE A 221 -4.79 14.81 -34.84
CA ILE A 221 -5.72 14.46 -35.92
C ILE A 221 -6.30 15.75 -36.48
N ASN A 222 -6.23 15.90 -37.81
CA ASN A 222 -6.86 16.99 -38.54
C ASN A 222 -8.22 16.50 -39.06
N ASP A 223 -9.30 16.98 -38.45
CA ASP A 223 -10.66 16.52 -38.73
C ASP A 223 -11.21 17.04 -40.09
N ASN A 224 -10.44 17.87 -40.82
CA ASN A 224 -10.84 18.45 -42.11
C ASN A 224 -10.57 17.57 -43.35
N ILE A 225 -10.05 16.36 -43.19
CA ILE A 225 -9.86 15.41 -44.30
C ILE A 225 -10.95 14.35 -44.20
N GLY A 226 -11.94 14.36 -45.10
CA GLY A 226 -13.00 13.34 -45.14
C GLY A 226 -12.42 11.92 -45.22
N ILE A 227 -12.54 11.15 -44.13
CA ILE A 227 -11.80 9.91 -43.95
C ILE A 227 -12.55 8.71 -44.54
N LYS A 228 -12.11 8.22 -45.70
CA LYS A 228 -11.99 6.77 -45.94
C LYS A 228 -10.54 6.39 -45.58
N LYS A 229 -10.38 5.50 -44.59
CA LYS A 229 -9.14 5.04 -43.92
C LYS A 229 -8.47 6.06 -42.98
N LYS A 230 -8.57 5.76 -41.68
CA LYS A 230 -7.75 6.28 -40.58
C LYS A 230 -6.27 5.97 -40.88
N GLU A 231 -5.58 6.87 -41.57
CA GLU A 231 -4.12 6.93 -41.56
C GLU A 231 -3.70 7.93 -40.48
N ILE A 232 -3.04 7.43 -39.43
CA ILE A 232 -2.37 8.25 -38.43
C ILE A 232 -1.13 8.82 -39.14
N SER A 233 -1.25 10.02 -39.69
CA SER A 233 -0.26 10.54 -40.64
C SER A 233 1.01 11.10 -40.00
N THR A 234 1.04 11.38 -38.69
CA THR A 234 2.29 11.80 -38.04
C THR A 234 2.31 11.48 -36.54
N VAL A 235 3.27 10.65 -36.13
CA VAL A 235 3.59 10.41 -34.71
C VAL A 235 4.70 11.38 -34.31
N TYR A 236 4.43 12.25 -33.35
CA TYR A 236 5.43 13.17 -32.82
C TYR A 236 5.98 12.60 -31.50
N TYR A 237 7.31 12.48 -31.41
CA TYR A 237 8.00 12.11 -30.18
C TYR A 237 8.10 13.34 -29.28
N TRP A 238 7.60 13.25 -28.05
CA TRP A 238 7.73 14.35 -27.08
C TRP A 238 8.87 14.07 -26.11
N PHE A 239 9.96 14.84 -26.23
CA PHE A 239 10.88 15.06 -25.12
C PHE A 239 10.34 16.24 -24.32
N SER A 240 9.61 15.97 -23.24
CA SER A 240 9.29 16.87 -22.11
C SER A 240 9.50 18.38 -22.40
N ARG A 241 8.54 19.05 -23.06
CA ARG A 241 8.45 20.52 -23.03
C ARG A 241 7.06 21.01 -23.40
N GLN A 242 6.30 21.42 -22.39
CA GLN A 242 5.04 22.17 -22.56
C GLN A 242 5.30 23.39 -23.44
N SER A 243 4.94 23.27 -24.72
CA SER A 243 4.91 24.36 -25.68
C SER A 243 3.49 24.39 -26.25
N LEU A 244 2.69 25.36 -25.82
CA LEU A 244 1.43 25.72 -26.46
C LEU A 244 1.74 26.17 -27.89
N PHE A 245 1.51 25.29 -28.87
CA PHE A 245 1.57 25.66 -30.28
C PHE A 245 0.19 26.19 -30.71
N LYS A 246 0.10 27.51 -30.87
CA LYS A 246 -1.02 28.17 -31.54
C LYS A 246 -0.74 28.15 -33.05
N PHE A 247 -1.11 27.07 -33.74
CA PHE A 247 -1.16 27.08 -35.21
C PHE A 247 -2.51 27.64 -35.65
N GLY A 248 -2.48 28.62 -36.57
CA GLY A 248 -3.64 29.43 -36.93
C GLY A 248 -4.85 28.65 -37.45
N ARG A 249 -6.05 29.19 -37.18
CA ARG A 249 -7.40 28.96 -37.75
C ARG A 249 -7.91 27.54 -38.04
N SER A 250 -7.13 26.49 -37.85
CA SER A 250 -7.55 25.10 -37.99
C SER A 250 -7.79 24.49 -36.61
N PHE A 251 -8.93 23.83 -36.44
CA PHE A 251 -9.22 23.03 -35.25
C PHE A 251 -8.41 21.73 -35.35
N PHE A 252 -7.54 21.49 -34.37
CA PHE A 252 -6.77 20.26 -34.25
C PHE A 252 -7.19 19.53 -32.98
N THR A 253 -7.44 18.22 -33.10
CA THR A 253 -7.68 17.37 -31.93
C THR A 253 -6.35 16.71 -31.56
N ILE A 254 -5.81 17.04 -30.38
CA ILE A 254 -4.64 16.37 -29.82
C ILE A 254 -5.11 15.11 -29.09
N ILE A 255 -4.70 13.95 -29.58
CA ILE A 255 -4.91 12.67 -28.91
C ILE A 255 -3.58 12.27 -28.26
N ARG A 256 -3.55 12.20 -26.93
CA ARG A 256 -2.43 11.62 -26.22
C ARG A 256 -2.61 10.11 -26.22
N LEU A 257 -1.62 9.39 -26.70
CA LEU A 257 -1.71 7.94 -26.87
C LEU A 257 -0.99 7.22 -25.73
N PRO A 258 -1.46 6.01 -25.37
CA PRO A 258 -0.79 5.16 -24.39
C PRO A 258 0.61 4.76 -24.87
N CYS A 259 1.38 4.11 -24.00
CA CYS A 259 2.72 3.65 -24.35
C CYS A 259 2.71 2.59 -25.46
N ILE A 260 3.45 2.89 -26.53
CA ILE A 260 3.62 2.00 -27.68
C ILE A 260 5.01 1.39 -27.57
N VAL A 261 5.11 0.07 -27.76
CA VAL A 261 6.40 -0.63 -27.87
C VAL A 261 6.99 -0.26 -29.24
N PRO A 262 8.21 0.29 -29.32
CA PRO A 262 8.85 0.61 -30.59
C PRO A 262 9.12 -0.63 -31.46
#